data_AF-A0AAE0VEG2-F1
#
_entry.id   AF-A0AAE0VEG2-F1
#
_cell.length_a   1.000
_cell.length_b   1.000
_cell.length_c   1.000
_cell.angle_alpha   90.00
_cell.angle_beta   90.00
_cell.angle_gamma   90.00
#
_symmetry.space_group_name_H-M   'P 1'
#
loop_
_entity.id
_entity.type
_entity.pdbx_description
1 polymer ?
#
loop_
_entity_poly.entity_id
_entity_poly.type
_entity_poly.pdbx_seq_one_letter_code
_entity_poly.pdbx_strand_id
1 'polypeptide(L)'
;MRKKVIEIYQSGKGYKAISKALGLPRTTVRAIIYKWPKHGTVENLPRSGRPTKMTPRVQRQLIQEVTKDPTITSKELQASLASVKVSVHDCTIRKRLDKNGLHGRVPRRKPLLSKKNIKARLSFARKHLDDPQDFWENTLWTDETKMELFGRSVSHYVWRKSNTAFQKKNIIPTVKYGGGSVMVWGCFAASGPGRLAVINGTMNSAVYRKIPNENVRPSVCDLKLKRTWVLQQDNNPKHTSKSTSEG
;
A
#
# COMPACT_ATOMS: atom_id res chain seq x y z
N MET A 1 -13.65 -45.51 15.98
CA MET A 1 -14.74 -46.04 16.83
C MET A 1 -16.12 -45.93 16.15
N ARG A 2 -16.59 -44.74 15.73
CA ARG A 2 -17.93 -44.62 15.09
C ARG A 2 -18.04 -45.25 13.69
N LYS A 3 -16.99 -45.20 12.88
CA LYS A 3 -16.93 -45.93 11.59
C LYS A 3 -17.14 -47.45 11.78
N LYS A 4 -16.45 -48.04 12.77
CA LYS A 4 -16.65 -49.45 13.18
C LYS A 4 -18.08 -49.78 13.59
N VAL A 5 -18.81 -48.86 14.23
CA VAL A 5 -20.24 -49.05 14.55
C VAL A 5 -21.06 -49.23 13.27
N ILE A 6 -20.78 -48.45 12.22
CA ILE A 6 -21.48 -48.54 10.94
C ILE A 6 -21.07 -49.78 10.16
N GLU A 7 -19.78 -50.10 10.08
CA GLU A 7 -19.29 -51.31 9.41
C GLU A 7 -19.95 -52.57 9.99
N ILE A 8 -20.02 -52.67 11.32
CA ILE A 8 -20.67 -53.81 11.98
C ILE A 8 -22.19 -53.78 11.77
N TYR A 9 -22.82 -52.60 11.71
CA TYR A 9 -24.24 -52.48 11.38
C TYR A 9 -24.55 -52.89 9.94
N GLN A 10 -23.71 -52.50 8.97
CA GLN A 10 -23.81 -52.91 7.56
C GLN A 10 -23.61 -54.42 7.38
N SER A 11 -22.83 -55.07 8.25
CA SER A 11 -22.72 -56.53 8.31
C SER A 11 -23.97 -57.24 8.89
N GLY A 12 -25.07 -56.52 9.14
CA GLY A 12 -26.36 -57.07 9.57
C GLY A 12 -26.51 -57.30 11.08
N LYS A 13 -25.53 -56.88 11.91
CA LYS A 13 -25.64 -57.10 13.37
C LYS A 13 -26.57 -56.10 14.03
N GLY A 14 -27.42 -56.59 14.94
CA GLY A 14 -28.34 -55.77 15.72
C GLY A 14 -27.66 -54.91 16.80
N TYR A 15 -28.35 -53.86 17.28
CA TYR A 15 -27.83 -52.86 18.21
C TYR A 15 -27.19 -53.43 19.49
N LYS A 16 -27.74 -54.52 20.06
CA LYS A 16 -27.25 -55.16 21.29
C LYS A 16 -25.88 -55.84 21.07
N ALA A 17 -25.70 -56.49 19.91
CA ALA A 17 -24.45 -57.14 19.55
C ALA A 17 -23.33 -56.11 19.33
N ILE A 18 -23.65 -54.99 18.66
CA ILE A 18 -22.70 -53.89 18.44
C ILE A 18 -22.28 -53.24 19.77
N SER A 19 -23.24 -52.99 20.66
CA SER A 19 -23.01 -52.43 21.99
C SER A 19 -22.05 -53.30 22.81
N LYS A 20 -22.29 -54.62 22.86
CA LYS A 20 -21.42 -55.57 23.57
C LYS A 20 -20.03 -55.70 22.93
N ALA A 21 -19.94 -55.73 21.60
CA ALA A 21 -18.68 -55.88 20.88
C ALA A 21 -17.76 -54.65 21.00
N LEU A 22 -18.32 -53.44 21.11
CA LEU A 22 -17.57 -52.19 21.17
C LEU A 22 -17.54 -51.54 22.56
N GLY A 23 -18.19 -52.14 23.57
CA GLY A 23 -18.30 -51.58 24.92
C GLY A 23 -19.05 -50.24 25.00
N LEU A 24 -19.93 -49.96 24.03
CA LEU A 24 -20.64 -48.69 23.93
C LEU A 24 -22.08 -48.81 24.47
N PRO A 25 -22.63 -47.80 25.15
CA PRO A 25 -24.05 -47.78 25.49
C PRO A 25 -24.94 -47.93 24.26
N ARG A 26 -26.01 -48.73 24.37
CA ARG A 26 -26.96 -48.97 23.26
C ARG A 26 -27.58 -47.68 22.71
N THR A 27 -27.75 -46.67 23.56
CA THR A 27 -28.23 -45.32 23.18
C THR A 27 -27.25 -44.61 22.24
N THR A 28 -25.94 -44.70 22.50
CA THR A 28 -24.89 -44.16 21.65
C THR A 28 -24.83 -44.87 20.29
N VAL A 29 -24.92 -46.21 20.30
CA VAL A 29 -25.00 -47.02 19.07
C VAL A 29 -26.20 -46.61 18.22
N ARG A 30 -27.39 -46.51 18.83
CA ARG A 30 -28.62 -46.04 18.17
C ARG A 30 -28.46 -44.63 17.60
N ALA A 31 -27.89 -43.70 18.37
CA ALA A 31 -27.70 -42.32 17.93
C ALA A 31 -26.74 -42.20 16.75
N ILE A 32 -25.67 -43.01 16.70
CA ILE A 32 -24.74 -43.05 15.57
C ILE A 32 -25.44 -43.57 14.32
N ILE A 33 -26.14 -44.71 14.42
CA ILE A 33 -26.84 -45.34 13.29
C ILE A 33 -27.98 -44.47 12.77
N TYR A 34 -28.69 -43.74 13.64
CA TYR A 34 -29.76 -42.82 13.23
C TYR A 34 -29.21 -41.56 12.55
N LYS A 35 -28.06 -41.02 13.00
CA LYS A 35 -27.45 -39.82 12.42
C LYS A 35 -26.78 -40.08 11.07
N TRP A 36 -26.23 -41.27 10.88
CA TRP A 36 -25.48 -41.61 9.67
C TRP A 36 -26.27 -41.45 8.36
N PRO A 37 -27.48 -42.01 8.18
CA PRO A 37 -28.26 -41.82 6.97
C PRO A 37 -28.79 -40.38 6.83
N LYS A 38 -28.97 -39.65 7.94
CA LYS A 38 -29.47 -38.27 7.91
C LYS A 38 -28.42 -37.25 7.46
N HIS A 39 -27.17 -37.44 7.85
CA HIS A 39 -26.08 -36.47 7.61
C HIS A 39 -24.99 -36.98 6.67
N GLY A 40 -25.04 -38.25 6.26
CA GLY A 40 -24.06 -38.87 5.36
C GLY A 40 -22.65 -38.99 5.96
N THR A 41 -22.46 -38.67 7.24
CA THR A 41 -21.15 -38.64 7.90
C THR A 41 -21.20 -39.25 9.29
N VAL A 42 -20.06 -39.79 9.71
CA VAL A 42 -19.82 -40.32 11.06
C VAL A 42 -19.04 -39.36 11.95
N GLU A 43 -18.58 -38.26 11.37
CA GLU A 43 -17.85 -37.22 12.08
C GLU A 43 -18.82 -36.38 12.93
N ASN A 44 -18.27 -35.76 13.97
CA ASN A 44 -19.03 -34.82 14.76
C ASN A 44 -19.36 -33.58 13.92
N LEU A 45 -20.64 -33.22 13.85
CA LEU A 45 -21.05 -31.95 13.26
C LEU A 45 -20.51 -30.77 14.07
N PRO A 46 -20.14 -29.66 13.41
CA PRO A 46 -19.73 -28.45 14.11
C PRO A 46 -20.85 -27.98 15.03
N ARG A 47 -20.49 -27.62 16.26
CA ARG A 47 -21.43 -26.99 17.20
C ARG A 47 -21.70 -25.56 16.75
N SER A 48 -22.91 -25.06 16.99
CA SER A 48 -23.34 -23.69 16.63
C SER A 48 -22.46 -22.59 17.23
N GLY A 49 -21.84 -22.85 18.38
CA GLY A 49 -20.99 -21.89 19.07
C GLY A 49 -21.76 -20.70 19.62
N ARG A 50 -21.04 -19.74 20.19
CA ARG A 50 -21.63 -18.50 20.73
C ARG A 50 -22.02 -17.56 19.58
N PRO A 51 -23.22 -16.97 19.58
CA PRO A 51 -23.59 -15.93 18.62
C PRO A 51 -22.62 -14.76 18.64
N THR A 52 -22.23 -14.27 17.46
CA THR A 52 -21.31 -13.13 17.34
C THR A 52 -22.05 -11.82 17.57
N LYS A 53 -21.45 -10.91 18.36
CA LYS A 53 -21.97 -9.53 18.52
C LYS A 53 -22.02 -8.75 17.20
N MET A 54 -21.11 -9.06 16.27
CA MET A 54 -21.12 -8.50 14.92
C MET A 54 -22.06 -9.30 14.02
N THR A 55 -23.26 -8.77 13.79
CA THR A 55 -24.19 -9.35 12.82
C THR A 55 -23.70 -9.15 11.38
N PRO A 56 -24.19 -9.92 10.40
CA PRO A 56 -23.84 -9.72 8.99
C PRO A 56 -24.14 -8.30 8.48
N ARG A 57 -25.17 -7.64 9.01
CA ARG A 57 -25.49 -6.23 8.68
C ARG A 57 -24.40 -5.29 9.17
N VAL A 58 -24.02 -5.40 10.44
CA VAL A 58 -22.97 -4.57 11.05
C VAL A 58 -21.63 -4.77 10.35
N GLN A 59 -21.30 -6.01 9.99
CA GLN A 59 -20.08 -6.27 9.22
C GLN A 59 -20.10 -5.61 7.85
N ARG A 60 -21.22 -5.64 7.12
CA ARG A 60 -21.31 -4.97 5.82
C ARG A 60 -21.11 -3.46 5.95
N GLN A 61 -21.71 -2.85 6.97
CA GLN A 61 -21.51 -1.42 7.28
C GLN A 61 -20.04 -1.12 7.58
N LEU A 62 -19.39 -1.92 8.41
CA LEU A 62 -17.97 -1.79 8.73
C LEU A 62 -17.09 -1.83 7.47
N ILE A 63 -17.34 -2.79 6.57
CA ILE A 63 -16.58 -2.92 5.33
C ILE A 63 -16.84 -1.74 4.40
N GLN A 64 -18.08 -1.23 4.32
CA GLN A 64 -18.42 -0.06 3.51
C GLN A 64 -17.73 1.20 4.03
N GLU A 65 -17.71 1.42 5.34
CA GLU A 65 -17.06 2.55 5.98
C GLU A 65 -15.56 2.57 5.66
N VAL A 66 -14.88 1.44 5.84
CA VAL A 66 -13.46 1.27 5.49
C VAL A 66 -13.21 1.38 3.97
N THR A 67 -14.16 0.97 3.14
CA THR A 67 -14.01 1.08 1.68
C THR A 67 -14.16 2.53 1.20
N LYS A 68 -15.01 3.32 1.87
CA LYS A 68 -15.23 4.75 1.62
C LYS A 68 -14.04 5.57 2.07
N ASP A 69 -13.58 5.32 3.30
CA ASP A 69 -12.37 5.93 3.86
C ASP A 69 -11.39 4.86 4.35
N PRO A 70 -10.40 4.50 3.52
CA PRO A 70 -9.37 3.53 3.89
C PRO A 70 -8.45 3.98 5.04
N THR A 71 -8.42 5.27 5.39
CA THR A 71 -7.53 5.83 6.42
C THR A 71 -8.09 5.75 7.84
N ILE A 72 -9.38 5.41 7.97
CA ILE A 72 -10.08 5.35 9.24
C ILE A 72 -9.39 4.41 10.25
N THR A 73 -9.24 4.87 11.48
CA THR A 73 -8.58 4.11 12.54
C THR A 73 -9.53 3.08 13.16
N SER A 74 -8.96 2.04 13.77
CA SER A 74 -9.78 1.05 14.48
C SER A 74 -10.54 1.63 15.67
N LYS A 75 -10.06 2.75 16.26
CA LYS A 75 -10.73 3.45 17.35
C LYS A 75 -11.94 4.24 16.85
N GLU A 76 -11.82 4.90 15.70
CA GLU A 76 -12.96 5.57 15.05
C GLU A 76 -14.02 4.56 14.64
N LEU A 77 -13.63 3.42 14.06
CA LEU A 77 -14.55 2.32 13.76
C LEU A 77 -15.23 1.77 15.02
N GLN A 78 -14.51 1.70 16.14
CA GLN A 78 -15.08 1.28 17.42
C GLN A 78 -16.14 2.29 17.91
N ALA A 79 -15.87 3.58 17.80
CA ALA A 79 -16.83 4.64 18.15
C ALA A 79 -18.06 4.61 17.23
N SER A 80 -17.87 4.42 15.92
CA SER A 80 -18.95 4.22 14.94
C SER A 80 -19.84 3.05 15.32
N LEU A 81 -19.26 1.90 15.69
CA LEU A 81 -20.02 0.73 16.15
C LEU A 81 -20.75 0.96 17.48
N ALA A 82 -20.15 1.70 18.41
CA ALA A 82 -20.78 2.04 19.68
C ALA A 82 -22.06 2.86 19.48
N SER A 83 -22.10 3.75 18.46
CA SER A 83 -23.31 4.52 18.11
C SER A 83 -24.50 3.64 17.70
N VAL A 84 -24.22 2.48 17.10
CA VAL A 84 -25.23 1.47 16.70
C VAL A 84 -25.48 0.45 17.82
N LYS A 85 -25.09 0.77 19.07
CA LYS A 85 -25.20 -0.09 20.27
C LYS A 85 -24.42 -1.42 20.15
N VAL A 86 -23.39 -1.47 19.30
CA VAL A 86 -22.51 -2.64 19.17
C VAL A 86 -21.18 -2.37 19.88
N SER A 87 -21.07 -2.89 21.11
CA SER A 87 -19.82 -2.82 21.88
C SER A 87 -18.90 -3.99 21.55
N VAL A 88 -17.82 -3.69 20.83
CA VAL A 88 -16.72 -4.61 20.50
C VAL A 88 -15.36 -3.95 20.74
N HIS A 89 -14.35 -4.77 21.04
CA HIS A 89 -12.97 -4.32 21.16
C HIS A 89 -12.34 -4.08 19.77
N ASP A 90 -11.39 -3.16 19.67
CA ASP A 90 -10.71 -2.81 18.40
C ASP A 90 -10.04 -4.04 17.73
N CYS A 91 -9.46 -4.95 18.51
CA CYS A 91 -8.90 -6.23 18.07
C CYS A 91 -9.92 -7.09 17.30
N THR A 92 -11.18 -7.12 17.75
CA THR A 92 -12.26 -7.84 17.05
C THR A 92 -12.54 -7.22 15.69
N ILE A 93 -12.49 -5.89 15.59
CA ILE A 93 -12.63 -5.15 14.33
C ILE A 93 -11.49 -5.52 13.39
N ARG A 94 -10.23 -5.45 13.85
CA ARG A 94 -9.05 -5.81 13.03
C ARG A 94 -9.13 -7.25 12.52
N LYS A 95 -9.42 -8.21 13.40
CA LYS A 95 -9.60 -9.63 13.01
C LYS A 95 -10.71 -9.82 11.99
N ARG A 96 -11.80 -9.05 12.10
CA ARG A 96 -12.90 -9.13 11.13
C ARG A 96 -12.50 -8.54 9.78
N LEU A 97 -11.82 -7.39 9.76
CA LEU A 97 -11.29 -6.80 8.53
C LEU A 97 -10.31 -7.74 7.84
N ASP A 98 -9.40 -8.33 8.62
CA ASP A 98 -8.40 -9.29 8.14
C ASP A 98 -9.05 -10.52 7.48
N LYS A 99 -10.09 -11.08 8.12
CA LYS A 99 -10.90 -12.17 7.54
C LYS A 99 -11.58 -11.80 6.22
N ASN A 100 -11.78 -10.51 5.94
CA ASN A 100 -12.34 -10.00 4.68
C ASN A 100 -11.25 -9.50 3.71
N GLY A 101 -9.98 -9.81 3.98
CA GLY A 101 -8.82 -9.44 3.15
C GLY A 101 -8.45 -7.95 3.23
N LEU A 102 -8.95 -7.21 4.24
CA LEU A 102 -8.58 -5.82 4.48
C LEU A 102 -7.51 -5.77 5.57
N HIS A 103 -6.30 -5.37 5.18
CA HIS A 103 -5.17 -5.34 6.08
C HIS A 103 -4.68 -3.92 6.28
N GLY A 104 -4.34 -3.58 7.52
CA GLY A 104 -3.65 -2.33 7.83
C GLY A 104 -2.24 -2.37 7.25
N ARG A 105 -1.90 -1.41 6.39
CA ARG A 105 -0.58 -1.26 5.77
C ARG A 105 -0.17 0.19 5.75
N VAL A 106 1.14 0.43 5.81
CA VAL A 106 1.69 1.76 5.56
C VAL A 106 1.39 2.13 4.10
N PRO A 107 0.74 3.27 3.84
CA PRO A 107 0.43 3.72 2.50
C PRO A 107 1.72 4.15 1.78
N ARG A 108 1.74 3.97 0.45
CA ARG A 108 2.85 4.46 -0.36
C ARG A 108 2.74 5.98 -0.47
N ARG A 109 3.86 6.69 -0.29
CA ARG A 109 3.96 8.12 -0.56
C ARG A 109 4.27 8.33 -2.04
N LYS A 110 3.39 8.99 -2.77
CA LYS A 110 3.58 9.30 -4.20
C LYS A 110 3.02 10.68 -4.51
N PRO A 111 3.62 11.42 -5.45
CA PRO A 111 3.02 12.65 -5.97
C PRO A 111 1.73 12.30 -6.73
N LEU A 112 0.72 13.15 -6.58
CA LEU A 112 -0.49 13.04 -7.39
C LEU A 112 -0.20 13.58 -8.79
N LEU A 113 -0.25 12.71 -9.80
CA LEU A 113 -0.03 13.07 -11.19
C LEU A 113 -1.36 13.38 -11.89
N SER A 114 -1.40 14.48 -12.64
CA SER A 114 -2.52 14.78 -13.53
C SER A 114 -2.53 13.83 -14.74
N LYS A 115 -3.70 13.63 -15.38
CA LYS A 115 -3.79 12.82 -16.61
C LYS A 115 -2.86 13.32 -17.71
N LYS A 116 -2.71 14.65 -17.83
CA LYS A 116 -1.77 15.31 -18.75
C LYS A 116 -0.32 14.89 -18.46
N ASN A 117 0.09 14.97 -17.20
CA ASN A 117 1.46 14.61 -16.79
C ASN A 117 1.73 13.11 -16.97
N ILE A 118 0.74 12.24 -16.73
CA ILE A 118 0.87 10.80 -16.99
C ILE A 118 1.14 10.55 -18.48
N LYS A 119 0.37 11.17 -19.38
CA LYS A 119 0.57 11.03 -20.83
C LYS A 119 1.93 11.57 -21.28
N ALA A 120 2.33 12.75 -20.78
CA ALA A 120 3.61 13.35 -21.10
C ALA A 120 4.79 12.48 -20.65
N ARG A 121 4.75 11.96 -19.42
CA ARG A 121 5.77 11.04 -18.88
C ARG A 121 5.86 9.74 -19.69
N LEU A 122 4.72 9.18 -20.08
CA LEU A 122 4.70 7.96 -20.91
C LEU A 122 5.29 8.21 -22.30
N SER A 123 4.97 9.36 -22.92
CA SER A 123 5.52 9.76 -24.21
C SER A 123 7.03 9.97 -24.13
N PHE A 124 7.52 10.62 -23.08
CA PHE A 124 8.95 10.82 -22.84
C PHE A 124 9.66 9.47 -22.67
N ALA A 125 9.14 8.58 -21.82
CA ALA A 125 9.73 7.28 -21.59
C ALA A 125 9.82 6.42 -22.87
N ARG A 126 8.80 6.49 -23.73
CA ARG A 126 8.81 5.78 -25.03
C ARG A 126 9.81 6.39 -26.01
N LYS A 127 9.92 7.72 -26.04
CA LYS A 127 10.82 8.43 -26.95
C LYS A 127 12.29 8.10 -26.67
N HIS A 128 12.65 8.00 -25.38
CA HIS A 128 14.02 7.80 -24.93
C HIS A 128 14.32 6.34 -24.56
N LEU A 129 13.49 5.38 -25.00
CA LEU A 129 13.65 3.96 -24.63
C LEU A 129 14.86 3.31 -25.31
N ASP A 130 15.12 3.70 -26.55
CA ASP A 130 16.19 3.17 -27.41
C ASP A 130 17.41 4.11 -27.48
N ASP A 131 17.45 5.13 -26.62
CA ASP A 131 18.58 6.05 -26.58
C ASP A 131 19.86 5.30 -26.14
N PRO A 132 21.00 5.53 -26.81
CA PRO A 132 22.23 4.81 -26.52
C PRO A 132 22.75 5.17 -25.13
N GLN A 133 23.46 4.24 -24.50
CA GLN A 133 24.07 4.45 -23.18
C GLN A 133 24.92 5.73 -23.12
N ASP A 134 25.66 6.05 -24.20
CA ASP A 134 26.51 7.23 -24.29
C ASP A 134 25.71 8.55 -24.18
N PHE A 135 24.44 8.56 -24.61
CA PHE A 135 23.55 9.70 -24.42
C PHE A 135 23.27 9.94 -22.93
N TRP A 136 22.98 8.87 -22.18
CA TRP A 136 22.70 8.95 -20.75
C TRP A 136 23.94 9.30 -19.93
N GLU A 137 25.10 8.78 -20.32
CA GLU A 137 26.38 9.10 -19.68
C GLU A 137 26.79 10.54 -19.88
N ASN A 138 26.42 11.11 -21.03
CA ASN A 138 26.71 12.48 -21.41
C ASN A 138 25.58 13.47 -21.09
N THR A 139 24.61 13.06 -20.25
CA THR A 139 23.52 13.93 -19.78
C THR A 139 23.86 14.49 -18.41
N LEU A 140 23.84 15.82 -18.29
CA LEU A 140 23.94 16.53 -17.01
C LEU A 140 22.54 16.73 -16.44
N TRP A 141 22.26 16.02 -15.35
CA TRP A 141 21.02 16.11 -14.59
C TRP A 141 21.11 17.26 -13.61
N THR A 142 20.08 18.09 -13.53
CA THR A 142 20.01 19.20 -12.57
C THR A 142 18.65 19.20 -11.89
N ASP A 143 18.64 19.48 -10.59
CA ASP A 143 17.40 19.55 -9.81
C ASP A 143 17.58 20.45 -8.58
N GLU A 144 16.46 20.96 -8.07
CA GLU A 144 16.39 21.70 -6.82
C GLU A 144 15.72 20.84 -5.75
N THR A 145 16.45 20.55 -4.68
CA THR A 145 15.90 19.83 -3.54
C THR A 145 15.74 20.73 -2.32
N LYS A 146 14.62 20.54 -1.62
CA LYS A 146 14.36 21.16 -0.32
C LYS A 146 14.63 20.10 0.75
N MET A 147 15.64 20.34 1.58
CA MET A 147 15.96 19.52 2.75
C MET A 147 15.27 20.11 3.98
N GLU A 148 14.40 19.32 4.62
CA GLU A 148 13.68 19.72 5.83
C GLU A 148 14.45 19.26 7.07
N LEU A 149 14.60 20.13 8.08
CA LEU A 149 15.34 19.83 9.32
C LEU A 149 14.57 18.87 10.25
N PHE A 150 13.24 18.91 10.22
CA PHE A 150 12.37 18.09 11.04
C PHE A 150 11.31 17.40 10.20
N GLY A 151 11.57 16.17 9.75
CA GLY A 151 10.55 15.35 9.10
C GLY A 151 9.54 14.83 10.13
N ARG A 152 8.29 15.31 10.10
CA ARG A 152 7.20 14.68 10.86
C ARG A 152 6.94 13.27 10.34
N SER A 153 7.48 12.27 11.03
CA SER A 153 7.20 10.85 10.77
C SER A 153 5.93 10.41 11.50
N VAL A 154 4.77 10.94 11.08
CA VAL A 154 3.50 10.33 11.49
C VAL A 154 3.32 9.05 10.68
N SER A 155 3.31 7.92 11.37
CA SER A 155 3.02 6.62 10.77
C SER A 155 1.51 6.53 10.48
N HIS A 156 1.14 6.75 9.23
CA HIS A 156 -0.22 6.51 8.77
C HIS A 156 -0.42 5.05 8.40
N TYR A 157 -1.62 4.54 8.64
CA TYR A 157 -2.06 3.22 8.18
C TYR A 157 -3.27 3.37 7.28
N VAL A 158 -3.35 2.49 6.29
CA VAL A 158 -4.50 2.38 5.40
C VAL A 158 -4.96 0.93 5.35
N TRP A 159 -6.26 0.70 5.46
CA TRP A 159 -6.89 -0.59 5.24
C TRP A 159 -6.99 -0.86 3.74
N ARG A 160 -6.30 -1.89 3.26
CA ARG A 160 -6.33 -2.24 1.84
C ARG A 160 -6.26 -3.73 1.60
N LYS A 161 -6.78 -4.14 0.43
CA LYS A 161 -6.59 -5.50 -0.08
C LYS A 161 -5.18 -5.69 -0.61
N SER A 162 -4.74 -6.94 -0.68
CA SER A 162 -3.52 -7.32 -1.40
C SER A 162 -3.54 -6.75 -2.83
N ASN A 163 -2.37 -6.36 -3.34
CA ASN A 163 -2.17 -5.80 -4.69
C ASN A 163 -2.89 -4.48 -5.01
N THR A 164 -3.45 -3.77 -4.02
CA THR A 164 -4.09 -2.46 -4.23
C THR A 164 -3.24 -1.27 -3.78
N ALA A 165 -1.93 -1.46 -3.61
CA ALA A 165 -1.02 -0.46 -3.03
C ALA A 165 -0.97 0.88 -3.78
N PHE A 166 -1.15 0.84 -5.11
CA PHE A 166 -1.02 2.01 -5.99
C PHE A 166 -2.35 2.66 -6.36
N GLN A 167 -3.46 2.21 -5.78
CA GLN A 167 -4.74 2.89 -5.97
C GLN A 167 -4.70 4.26 -5.30
N LYS A 168 -5.28 5.28 -5.94
CA LYS A 168 -5.24 6.67 -5.48
C LYS A 168 -5.70 6.85 -4.03
N LYS A 169 -6.73 6.07 -3.62
CA LYS A 169 -7.28 6.06 -2.25
C LYS A 169 -6.36 5.45 -1.18
N ASN A 170 -5.32 4.71 -1.59
CA ASN A 170 -4.38 4.01 -0.70
C ASN A 170 -3.00 4.66 -0.66
N ILE A 171 -2.85 5.81 -1.32
CA ILE A 171 -1.62 6.58 -1.41
C ILE A 171 -1.77 7.84 -0.57
N ILE A 172 -0.71 8.20 0.15
CA ILE A 172 -0.62 9.53 0.76
C ILE A 172 0.10 10.46 -0.21
N PRO A 173 -0.51 11.60 -0.59
CA PRO A 173 0.18 12.60 -1.37
C PRO A 173 1.39 13.12 -0.58
N THR A 174 2.53 13.20 -1.26
CA THR A 174 3.73 13.79 -0.65
C THR A 174 3.59 15.30 -0.70
N VAL A 175 3.28 15.91 0.43
CA VAL A 175 3.32 17.35 0.63
C VAL A 175 4.47 17.67 1.60
N LYS A 176 5.34 18.61 1.22
CA LYS A 176 6.49 19.07 2.01
C LYS A 176 6.03 20.26 2.87
N TYR A 177 5.96 20.13 4.20
CA TYR A 177 5.50 21.19 5.08
C TYR A 177 6.32 21.31 6.38
N GLY A 178 6.83 22.53 6.63
CA GLY A 178 7.12 23.08 7.97
C GLY A 178 8.42 22.63 8.65
N GLY A 179 9.02 23.51 9.47
CA GLY A 179 10.13 23.15 10.36
C GLY A 179 11.50 23.74 10.01
N GLY A 180 11.57 24.73 9.11
CA GLY A 180 12.84 25.24 8.60
C GLY A 180 13.41 24.30 7.53
N SER A 181 13.96 24.88 6.46
CA SER A 181 14.44 24.11 5.32
C SER A 181 15.54 24.84 4.58
N VAL A 182 16.50 24.09 4.10
CA VAL A 182 17.52 24.59 3.17
C VAL A 182 17.16 24.11 1.78
N MET A 183 17.16 25.02 0.82
CA MET A 183 17.01 24.69 -0.60
C MET A 183 18.40 24.57 -1.21
N VAL A 184 18.62 23.51 -1.96
CA VAL A 184 19.91 23.18 -2.56
C VAL A 184 19.67 22.91 -4.04
N TRP A 185 20.45 23.57 -4.89
CA TRP A 185 20.58 23.21 -6.29
C TRP A 185 21.78 22.29 -6.44
N GLY A 186 21.65 21.25 -7.25
CA GLY A 186 22.77 20.37 -7.56
C GLY A 186 22.67 19.85 -8.98
N CYS A 187 23.81 19.40 -9.48
CA CYS A 187 23.89 18.70 -10.75
C CYS A 187 24.75 17.44 -10.63
N PHE A 188 24.51 16.46 -11.51
CA PHE A 188 25.34 15.26 -11.61
C PHE A 188 25.24 14.65 -13.02
N ALA A 189 26.22 13.83 -13.36
CA ALA A 189 26.23 13.01 -14.56
C ALA A 189 26.60 11.57 -14.18
N ALA A 190 26.67 10.65 -15.15
CA ALA A 190 27.08 9.27 -14.88
C ALA A 190 28.51 9.18 -14.31
N SER A 191 29.38 10.13 -14.66
CA SER A 191 30.75 10.23 -14.15
C SER A 191 30.84 10.68 -12.69
N GLY A 192 29.78 11.24 -12.12
CA GLY A 192 29.75 11.64 -10.71
C GLY A 192 28.96 12.90 -10.39
N PRO A 193 29.01 13.36 -9.13
CA PRO A 193 28.38 14.59 -8.69
C PRO A 193 29.09 15.81 -9.27
N GLY A 194 28.32 16.76 -9.80
CA GLY A 194 28.81 18.08 -10.17
C GLY A 194 28.74 19.06 -8.99
N ARG A 195 28.71 20.36 -9.31
CA ARG A 195 28.64 21.40 -8.29
C ARG A 195 27.28 21.44 -7.59
N LEU A 196 27.32 21.92 -6.35
CA LEU A 196 26.18 22.06 -5.47
C LEU A 196 26.15 23.48 -4.91
N ALA A 197 24.99 24.13 -4.96
CA ALA A 197 24.79 25.50 -4.50
C ALA A 197 23.67 25.55 -3.46
N VAL A 198 24.00 26.06 -2.27
CA VAL A 198 23.03 26.31 -1.21
C VAL A 198 22.30 27.62 -1.49
N ILE A 199 20.97 27.59 -1.44
CA ILE A 199 20.13 28.73 -1.74
C ILE A 199 19.59 29.28 -0.42
N ASN A 200 20.13 30.44 -0.05
CA ASN A 200 19.73 31.15 1.16
C ASN A 200 18.43 31.93 0.90
N GLY A 201 17.34 31.50 1.54
CA GLY A 201 16.04 32.17 1.47
C GLY A 201 15.10 31.67 0.36
N THR A 202 14.11 32.48 0.00
CA THR A 202 13.10 32.13 -1.01
C THR A 202 13.67 32.31 -2.42
N MET A 203 13.65 31.24 -3.23
CA MET A 203 14.14 31.25 -4.60
C MET A 203 13.37 32.24 -5.49
N ASN A 204 13.99 33.38 -5.81
CA ASN A 204 13.55 34.31 -6.84
C ASN A 204 14.12 33.90 -8.23
N SER A 205 13.55 34.43 -9.30
CA SER A 205 13.96 34.07 -10.68
C SER A 205 15.39 34.54 -11.04
N ALA A 206 15.87 35.62 -10.44
CA ALA A 206 17.22 36.15 -10.70
C ALA A 206 18.32 35.27 -10.08
N VAL A 207 18.16 34.88 -8.82
CA VAL A 207 19.01 33.91 -8.11
C VAL A 207 18.95 32.56 -8.80
N TYR A 208 17.76 32.18 -9.29
CA TYR A 208 17.64 30.97 -10.10
C TYR A 208 18.54 31.02 -11.32
N ARG A 209 18.46 32.04 -12.18
CA ARG A 209 19.29 32.10 -13.40
C ARG A 209 20.79 32.11 -13.11
N LYS A 210 21.20 32.79 -12.04
CA LYS A 210 22.61 32.90 -11.66
C LYS A 210 23.23 31.52 -11.36
N ILE A 211 22.50 30.65 -10.68
CA ILE A 211 23.05 29.37 -10.20
C ILE A 211 23.43 28.42 -11.35
N PRO A 212 22.55 28.04 -12.31
CA PRO A 212 22.93 27.23 -13.45
C PRO A 212 24.00 27.90 -14.31
N ASN A 213 23.94 29.22 -14.53
CA ASN A 213 24.94 29.94 -15.33
C ASN A 213 26.35 29.82 -14.73
N GLU A 214 26.47 29.90 -13.40
CA GLU A 214 27.75 29.81 -12.70
C GLU A 214 28.22 28.38 -12.48
N ASN A 215 27.31 27.39 -12.46
CA ASN A 215 27.65 26.03 -12.03
C ASN A 215 27.60 24.97 -13.14
N VAL A 216 26.78 25.14 -14.18
CA VAL A 216 26.64 24.13 -15.26
C VAL A 216 27.94 23.99 -16.04
N ARG A 217 28.46 25.08 -16.62
CA ARG A 217 29.69 25.01 -17.44
C ARG A 217 30.89 24.46 -16.68
N PRO A 218 31.19 24.94 -15.45
CA PRO A 218 32.27 24.34 -14.68
C PRO A 218 32.02 22.87 -14.37
N SER A 219 30.79 22.46 -14.05
CA SER A 219 30.48 21.05 -13.78
C SER A 219 30.66 20.17 -15.02
N VAL A 220 30.30 20.65 -16.22
CA VAL A 220 30.55 19.94 -17.49
C VAL A 220 32.04 19.71 -17.70
N CYS A 221 32.88 20.71 -17.41
CA CYS A 221 34.34 20.61 -17.49
C CYS A 221 34.91 19.66 -16.44
N ASP A 222 34.50 19.82 -15.17
CA ASP A 222 34.96 19.02 -14.03
C ASP A 222 34.62 17.54 -14.24
N LEU A 223 33.44 17.25 -14.80
CA LEU A 223 32.94 15.91 -15.11
C LEU A 223 33.41 15.36 -16.47
N LYS A 224 34.18 16.15 -17.23
CA LYS A 224 34.74 15.80 -18.55
C LYS A 224 33.72 15.28 -19.56
N LEU A 225 32.54 15.92 -19.60
CA LEU A 225 31.50 15.56 -20.56
C LEU A 225 31.90 15.91 -22.00
N LYS A 226 31.41 15.14 -22.97
CA LYS A 226 31.71 15.34 -24.39
C LYS A 226 31.01 16.60 -24.91
N ARG A 227 31.48 17.13 -26.05
CA ARG A 227 30.88 18.31 -26.70
C ARG A 227 29.39 18.16 -27.02
N THR A 228 28.88 16.94 -27.17
CA THR A 228 27.47 16.61 -27.44
C THR A 228 26.64 16.43 -26.16
N TRP A 229 26.99 17.11 -25.07
CA TRP A 229 26.32 16.94 -23.78
C TRP A 229 24.90 17.52 -23.80
N VAL A 230 24.03 16.92 -22.99
CA VAL A 230 22.63 17.31 -22.88
C VAL A 230 22.37 17.82 -21.47
N LEU A 231 21.75 18.99 -21.36
CA LEU A 231 21.26 19.49 -20.09
C LEU A 231 19.84 18.97 -19.84
N GLN A 232 19.61 18.34 -18.69
CA GLN A 232 18.26 18.02 -18.23
C GLN A 232 17.86 18.94 -17.07
N GLN A 233 16.75 19.65 -17.28
CA GLN A 233 16.08 20.52 -16.30
C GLN A 233 14.59 20.20 -16.23
N ASP A 234 13.94 20.55 -15.12
CA ASP A 234 12.50 20.40 -14.98
C ASP A 234 11.72 21.46 -15.81
N ASN A 235 10.39 21.32 -15.88
CA ASN A 235 9.53 22.24 -16.65
C ASN A 235 8.93 23.36 -15.77
N ASN A 236 9.61 23.78 -14.71
CA ASN A 236 9.13 24.87 -13.87
C ASN A 236 9.02 26.17 -14.69
N PRO A 237 7.92 26.94 -14.58
CA PRO A 237 7.73 28.18 -15.35
C PRO A 237 8.88 29.18 -15.25
N LYS A 238 9.68 29.11 -14.18
CA LYS A 238 10.87 29.94 -14.00
C LYS A 238 11.98 29.63 -15.01
N HIS A 239 12.06 28.39 -15.52
CA HIS A 239 13.03 27.95 -16.52
C HIS A 239 12.55 28.24 -17.95
N THR A 240 11.23 28.34 -18.15
CA THR A 240 10.61 28.58 -19.46
C THR A 240 10.31 30.06 -19.72
N SER A 241 10.82 30.97 -18.88
CA SER A 241 10.62 32.42 -19.07
C SER A 241 11.47 32.92 -20.24
N LYS A 242 10.91 33.81 -21.09
CA LYS A 242 11.54 34.35 -22.32
C LYS A 242 12.97 34.89 -22.13
N SER A 243 13.34 35.31 -20.91
CA SER A 243 14.68 35.79 -20.58
C SER A 243 15.73 34.70 -20.31
N THR A 244 15.38 33.42 -20.51
CA THR A 244 16.28 32.26 -20.32
C THR A 244 16.62 31.56 -21.63
N SER A 245 15.85 31.81 -22.70
CA SER A 245 16.05 31.23 -24.04
C SER A 245 17.02 32.03 -24.91
N GLU A 246 17.35 33.25 -24.50
CA GLU A 246 18.26 34.17 -25.17
C GLU A 246 19.34 34.59 -24.16
N GLY A 247 20.46 33.88 -24.15
CA GLY A 247 21.62 34.13 -23.29
C GLY A 247 22.79 33.23 -23.63
#